data_AF-A0A838YAS7-F1
#
_entry.id   AF-A0A838YAS7-F1
#
_cell.length_a   1.000
_cell.length_b   1.000
_cell.length_c   1.000
_cell.angle_alpha   90.00
_cell.angle_beta   90.00
_cell.angle_gamma   90.00
#
_symmetry.space_group_name_H-M   'P 1'
#
loop_
_entity.id
_entity.type
_entity.pdbx_description
1 polymer ?
#
loop_
_entity_poly.entity_id
_entity_poly.type
_entity_poly.pdbx_seq_one_letter_code
_entity_poly.pdbx_strand_id
1 'polypeptide(L)'
;MRGKKSGEQRLASKSSIGIGGHINQDDFDSSSLEKDTYLTGIEREINEELIINCDYNNLPIALINDDSNDVGKVHLGVVHLFDLENDQVVAGEANIENLEFLTSEELLRDKDNLESWSQICVDHLDEIIKLNESKN
;
A
#
# COMPACT_ATOMS: atom_id res chain seq x y z
N MET A 1 -10.10 -5.14 2.81
CA MET A 1 -10.93 -3.92 2.67
C MET A 1 -10.67 -2.96 3.83
N ARG A 2 -10.55 -1.65 3.56
CA ARG A 2 -10.41 -0.63 4.62
C ARG A 2 -11.79 -0.24 5.16
N GLY A 3 -11.96 -0.34 6.47
CA GLY A 3 -13.16 -0.01 7.22
C GLY A 3 -13.29 1.50 7.50
N LYS A 4 -14.49 1.90 7.93
CA LYS A 4 -15.00 3.29 8.06
C LYS A 4 -14.23 4.27 8.96
N LYS A 5 -13.08 3.88 9.53
CA LYS A 5 -12.32 4.68 10.51
C LYS A 5 -10.89 5.03 10.06
N SER A 6 -10.52 4.77 8.81
CA SER A 6 -9.33 5.39 8.20
C SER A 6 -9.55 6.91 8.06
N GLY A 7 -8.49 7.71 8.22
CA GLY A 7 -8.54 9.18 8.16
C GLY A 7 -9.15 9.74 6.86
N GLU A 8 -9.15 8.95 5.78
CA GLU A 8 -9.76 9.28 4.49
C GLU A 8 -11.15 8.62 4.35
N GLN A 9 -12.15 9.17 5.05
CA GLN A 9 -13.54 8.64 5.07
C GLN A 9 -14.21 8.52 3.68
N ARG A 10 -13.66 9.18 2.65
CA ARG A 10 -14.17 9.20 1.27
C ARG A 10 -13.99 7.85 0.55
N LEU A 11 -13.13 6.97 1.05
CA LEU A 11 -12.79 5.68 0.45
C LEU A 11 -13.43 4.49 1.18
N ALA A 12 -14.22 4.73 2.22
CA ALA A 12 -14.77 3.73 3.16
C ALA A 12 -15.77 2.69 2.58
N SER A 13 -15.85 2.55 1.26
CA SER A 13 -16.72 1.58 0.58
C SER A 13 -16.07 0.91 -0.63
N LYS A 14 -14.79 1.20 -0.90
CA LYS A 14 -14.02 0.57 -1.95
C LYS A 14 -12.94 -0.34 -1.36
N SER A 15 -12.66 -1.44 -2.05
CA SER A 15 -11.53 -2.29 -1.73
C SER A 15 -10.23 -1.60 -2.15
N SER A 16 -9.12 -1.92 -1.48
CA SER A 16 -7.78 -1.46 -1.86
C SER A 16 -6.88 -2.68 -2.05
N ILE A 17 -5.94 -2.57 -2.98
CA ILE A 17 -4.80 -3.48 -3.07
C ILE A 17 -3.59 -2.81 -2.44
N GLY A 18 -3.03 -3.47 -1.42
CA GLY A 18 -2.02 -2.86 -0.57
C GLY A 18 -2.60 -1.89 0.46
N ILE A 19 -1.65 -1.30 1.19
CA ILE A 19 -1.86 -0.45 2.35
C ILE A 19 -0.94 0.77 2.19
N GLY A 20 -1.46 1.94 2.53
CA GLY A 20 -0.70 3.18 2.60
C GLY A 20 -1.30 4.21 3.55
N GLY A 21 -0.51 5.23 3.83
CA GLY A 21 -0.84 6.39 4.64
C GLY A 21 0.22 7.48 4.50
N HIS A 22 0.16 8.49 5.36
CA HIS A 22 0.98 9.69 5.24
C HIS A 22 2.29 9.57 6.00
N ILE A 23 3.36 10.14 5.44
CA ILE A 23 4.56 10.44 6.23
C ILE A 23 4.25 11.68 7.06
N ASN A 24 4.43 11.58 8.37
CA ASN A 24 4.08 12.59 9.35
C ASN A 24 5.33 13.32 9.87
N GLN A 25 5.13 14.48 10.50
CA GLN A 25 6.23 15.23 11.12
C GLN A 25 6.93 14.43 12.23
N ASP A 26 6.20 13.56 12.93
CA ASP A 26 6.76 12.72 14.01
C ASP A 26 7.75 11.66 13.46
N ASP A 27 7.63 11.29 12.18
CA ASP A 27 8.60 10.43 11.49
C ASP A 27 9.94 11.14 11.29
N PHE A 28 9.92 12.48 11.19
CA PHE A 28 11.13 13.28 11.08
C PHE A 28 11.84 13.35 12.44
N ASP A 29 11.10 13.60 13.51
CA ASP A 29 11.64 13.78 14.86
C ASP A 29 12.25 12.50 15.44
N SER A 30 11.83 11.34 14.95
CA SER A 30 12.36 10.01 15.31
C SER A 30 13.58 9.58 14.48
N SER A 31 13.96 10.38 13.47
CA SER A 31 14.99 10.04 12.49
C SER A 31 16.17 11.04 12.50
N SER A 32 17.38 10.57 12.21
CA SER A 32 18.57 11.43 12.15
C SER A 32 18.82 12.12 10.80
N LEU A 33 18.18 11.64 9.73
CA LEU A 33 18.34 12.10 8.33
C LEU A 33 17.00 12.00 7.57
N GLU A 34 16.80 12.82 6.53
CA GLU A 34 15.56 12.84 5.72
C GLU A 34 15.22 11.49 5.06
N LYS A 35 16.24 10.72 4.63
CA LYS A 35 16.03 9.37 4.08
C LYS A 35 15.55 8.39 5.15
N ASP A 36 16.00 8.58 6.38
CA ASP A 36 15.58 7.79 7.51
C ASP A 36 14.12 8.13 7.86
N THR A 37 13.71 9.40 7.79
CA THR A 37 12.31 9.84 7.95
C THR A 37 11.34 9.08 7.04
N TYR A 38 11.66 8.98 5.75
CA TYR A 38 10.83 8.30 4.77
C TYR A 38 10.64 6.80 5.10
N LEU A 39 11.75 6.11 5.39
CA LEU A 39 11.73 4.69 5.72
C LEU A 39 11.06 4.43 7.07
N THR A 40 11.29 5.28 8.07
CA THR A 40 10.63 5.24 9.37
C THR A 40 9.11 5.42 9.23
N GLY A 41 8.67 6.36 8.38
CA GLY A 41 7.25 6.54 8.10
C GLY A 41 6.62 5.30 7.48
N ILE A 42 7.26 4.68 6.47
CA ILE A 42 6.76 3.43 5.87
C ILE A 42 6.70 2.30 6.91
N GLU A 43 7.77 2.12 7.68
CA GLU A 43 7.81 1.08 8.71
C GLU A 43 6.72 1.29 9.76
N ARG A 44 6.49 2.53 10.21
CA ARG A 44 5.41 2.86 11.15
C ARG A 44 4.04 2.55 10.54
N GLU A 45 3.75 3.06 9.36
CA GLU A 45 2.44 2.88 8.68
C GLU A 45 2.12 1.39 8.46
N ILE A 46 3.10 0.60 8.03
CA ILE A 46 2.92 -0.85 7.85
C ILE A 46 2.68 -1.54 9.19
N ASN A 47 3.42 -1.19 10.24
CA ASN A 47 3.28 -1.80 11.56
C ASN A 47 2.01 -1.37 12.31
N GLU A 48 1.43 -0.22 11.97
CA GLU A 48 0.11 0.18 12.45
C GLU A 48 -0.97 -0.72 11.82
N GLU A 49 -0.90 -0.94 10.52
CA GLU A 49 -1.97 -1.62 9.78
C GLU A 49 -1.82 -3.14 9.70
N LEU A 50 -0.61 -3.69 9.71
CA LEU A 50 -0.34 -5.12 9.53
C LEU A 50 0.63 -5.68 10.56
N ILE A 51 0.48 -6.98 10.82
CA ILE A 51 1.49 -7.80 11.47
C ILE A 51 1.95 -8.83 10.44
N ILE A 52 3.19 -8.69 9.96
CA ILE A 52 3.83 -9.59 8.99
C ILE A 52 4.76 -10.54 9.77
N ASN A 53 4.41 -11.82 9.85
CA ASN A 53 5.12 -12.85 10.62
C ASN A 53 6.01 -13.74 9.73
N CYS A 54 6.66 -13.14 8.75
CA CYS A 54 7.61 -13.81 7.85
C CYS A 54 8.68 -12.83 7.39
N ASP A 55 9.76 -13.34 6.81
CA ASP A 55 10.73 -12.49 6.14
C ASP A 55 10.10 -11.87 4.88
N TYR A 56 10.52 -10.65 4.56
CA TYR A 56 10.06 -9.95 3.38
C TYR A 56 11.10 -8.97 2.81
N ASN A 57 10.99 -8.69 1.53
CA ASN A 57 11.66 -7.57 0.87
C ASN A 57 10.66 -6.44 0.62
N ASN A 58 11.10 -5.20 0.83
CA ASN A 58 10.32 -4.00 0.55
C ASN A 58 11.04 -3.15 -0.51
N LEU A 59 10.43 -2.97 -1.67
CA LEU A 59 11.05 -2.31 -2.83
C LEU A 59 10.19 -1.13 -3.31
N PRO A 60 10.72 0.11 -3.35
CA PRO A 60 10.07 1.19 -4.08
C PRO A 60 10.16 0.90 -5.59
N ILE A 61 9.02 0.85 -6.25
CA ILE A 61 8.92 0.43 -7.66
C ILE A 61 8.32 1.49 -8.59
N ALA A 62 7.49 2.40 -8.08
CA ALA A 62 6.82 3.40 -8.90
C ALA A 62 6.40 4.65 -8.11
N LEU A 63 6.04 5.69 -8.87
CA LEU A 63 5.37 6.88 -8.35
C LEU A 63 4.00 6.98 -9.00
N ILE A 64 2.98 7.34 -8.21
CA ILE A 64 1.63 7.65 -8.69
C ILE A 64 1.40 9.15 -8.53
N ASN A 65 1.11 9.82 -9.65
CA ASN A 65 0.59 11.18 -9.68
C ASN A 65 -0.73 11.16 -10.47
N ASP A 66 -1.86 11.20 -9.75
CA ASP A 66 -3.20 10.98 -10.30
C ASP A 66 -4.09 12.21 -10.11
N ASP A 67 -4.19 13.07 -11.13
CA ASP A 67 -5.02 14.28 -11.09
C ASP A 67 -6.51 14.03 -11.39
N SER A 68 -6.95 12.76 -11.53
CA SER A 68 -8.31 12.42 -11.95
C SER A 68 -9.40 12.78 -10.94
N ASN A 69 -9.03 12.95 -9.67
CA ASN A 69 -9.95 13.24 -8.57
C ASN A 69 -9.33 14.20 -7.53
N ASP A 70 -10.15 14.74 -6.62
CA ASP A 70 -9.69 15.77 -5.69
C ASP A 70 -8.73 15.26 -4.61
N VAL A 71 -8.71 13.96 -4.32
CA VAL A 71 -7.72 13.35 -3.41
C VAL A 71 -6.39 13.24 -4.14
N GLY A 72 -6.37 12.67 -5.34
CA GLY A 72 -5.13 12.46 -6.08
C GLY A 72 -4.40 13.76 -6.47
N LYS A 73 -5.13 14.85 -6.78
CA LYS A 73 -4.53 16.18 -7.07
C LYS A 73 -3.66 16.77 -5.97
N VAL A 74 -3.79 16.28 -4.73
CA VAL A 74 -3.04 16.79 -3.58
C VAL A 74 -2.10 15.73 -2.98
N HIS A 75 -1.96 14.57 -3.61
CA HIS A 75 -1.11 13.48 -3.13
C HIS A 75 -0.17 12.95 -4.22
N LEU A 76 1.08 12.73 -3.84
CA LEU A 76 2.04 11.95 -4.62
C LEU A 76 2.21 10.60 -3.92
N GLY A 77 1.87 9.52 -4.60
CA GLY A 77 2.04 8.17 -4.09
C GLY A 77 3.42 7.60 -4.41
N VAL A 78 4.07 6.94 -3.46
CA VAL A 78 5.21 6.06 -3.74
C VAL A 78 4.77 4.63 -3.55
N VAL A 79 4.85 3.84 -4.62
CA VAL A 79 4.40 2.44 -4.61
C VAL A 79 5.54 1.55 -4.19
N HIS A 80 5.29 0.78 -3.13
CA HIS A 80 6.17 -0.24 -2.62
C HIS A 80 5.63 -1.63 -2.95
N LEU A 81 6.52 -2.51 -3.41
CA LEU A 81 6.24 -3.93 -3.57
C LEU A 81 6.80 -4.67 -2.35
N PHE A 82 5.92 -5.40 -1.67
CA PHE A 82 6.27 -6.32 -0.59
C PHE A 82 6.32 -7.74 -1.16
N ASP A 83 7.51 -8.33 -1.16
CA ASP A 83 7.74 -9.72 -1.55
C ASP A 83 7.93 -10.55 -0.28
N LEU A 84 6.96 -11.39 0.03
CA LEU A 84 6.87 -12.12 1.29
C LEU A 84 7.32 -13.57 1.11
N GLU A 85 8.03 -14.12 2.11
CA GLU A 85 8.38 -15.53 2.11
C GLU A 85 7.13 -16.45 2.12
N ASN A 86 6.07 -16.03 2.81
CA ASN A 86 4.81 -16.75 2.93
C ASN A 86 3.62 -15.82 3.26
N ASP A 87 2.44 -16.39 3.44
CA ASP A 87 1.17 -15.68 3.64
C ASP A 87 0.85 -15.33 5.09
N GLN A 88 1.83 -15.41 6.01
CA GLN A 88 1.61 -15.17 7.45
C GLN A 88 1.47 -13.67 7.78
N VAL A 89 0.44 -13.03 7.24
CA VAL A 89 0.08 -11.64 7.45
C VAL A 89 -1.30 -11.54 8.08
N VAL A 90 -1.42 -10.74 9.14
CA VAL A 90 -2.69 -10.46 9.81
C VAL A 90 -2.91 -8.97 9.96
N ALA A 91 -4.18 -8.56 10.09
CA ALA A 91 -4.55 -7.18 10.35
C ALA A 91 -4.01 -6.72 11.73
N GLY A 92 -3.30 -5.59 11.75
CA GLY A 92 -2.87 -4.88 12.95
C GLY A 92 -3.97 -4.00 13.56
N GLU A 93 -4.95 -3.58 12.74
CA GLU A 93 -6.08 -2.75 13.19
C GLU A 93 -7.45 -3.40 13.00
N ALA A 94 -8.38 -3.08 13.89
CA ALA A 94 -9.78 -3.49 13.81
C ALA A 94 -10.53 -2.94 12.58
N ASN A 95 -9.97 -1.94 11.91
CA ASN A 95 -10.59 -1.33 10.74
C ASN A 95 -10.29 -2.09 9.44
N ILE A 96 -9.35 -3.04 9.43
CA ILE A 96 -9.10 -3.86 8.24
C ILE A 96 -10.06 -5.04 8.28
N GLU A 97 -11.00 -5.04 7.34
CA GLU A 97 -11.99 -6.10 7.18
C GLU A 97 -11.63 -6.92 5.93
N ASN A 98 -11.73 -8.25 5.98
CA ASN A 98 -11.45 -9.14 4.84
C ASN A 98 -10.04 -8.90 4.24
N LEU A 99 -9.00 -9.14 5.05
CA LEU A 99 -7.62 -9.20 4.56
C LEU A 99 -7.41 -10.56 3.89
N GLU A 100 -7.04 -10.57 2.61
CA GLU A 100 -6.86 -11.78 1.82
C GLU A 100 -5.78 -11.57 0.73
N PHE A 101 -5.11 -12.66 0.38
CA PHE A 101 -4.26 -12.73 -0.80
C PHE A 101 -5.11 -13.20 -1.98
N LEU A 102 -5.10 -12.43 -3.06
CA LEU A 102 -5.83 -12.70 -4.30
C LEU A 102 -4.86 -12.95 -5.44
N THR A 103 -5.27 -13.77 -6.41
CA THR A 103 -4.49 -13.94 -7.64
C THR A 103 -4.61 -12.72 -8.56
N SER A 104 -3.68 -12.57 -9.50
CA SER A 104 -3.73 -11.51 -10.51
C SER A 104 -5.06 -11.51 -11.28
N GLU A 105 -5.60 -12.69 -11.60
CA GLU A 105 -6.88 -12.83 -12.32
C GLU A 105 -8.08 -12.39 -11.46
N GLU A 106 -8.03 -12.62 -10.14
CA GLU A 106 -9.07 -12.17 -9.22
C GLU A 106 -9.05 -10.65 -9.07
N LEU A 107 -7.87 -10.05 -8.93
CA LEU A 107 -7.70 -8.61 -8.88
C LEU A 107 -8.17 -7.91 -10.16
N LEU A 108 -7.82 -8.45 -11.32
CA LEU A 108 -8.29 -7.94 -12.60
C LEU A 108 -9.81 -8.04 -12.75
N ARG A 109 -10.42 -9.11 -12.23
CA ARG A 109 -11.87 -9.31 -12.24
C ARG A 109 -12.61 -8.33 -11.35
N ASP A 110 -12.06 -8.01 -10.18
CA ASP A 110 -12.68 -7.13 -9.18
C ASP A 110 -12.25 -5.66 -9.28
N LYS A 111 -11.44 -5.32 -10.30
CA LYS A 111 -10.83 -4.00 -10.47
C LYS A 111 -11.80 -2.83 -10.29
N ASP A 112 -13.02 -2.92 -10.82
CA ASP A 112 -14.00 -1.83 -10.77
C ASP A 112 -14.46 -1.50 -9.33
N ASN A 113 -14.34 -2.44 -8.39
CA ASN A 113 -14.64 -2.26 -6.97
C ASN A 113 -13.46 -1.66 -6.18
N LEU A 114 -12.30 -1.51 -6.82
CA LEU A 114 -11.11 -0.91 -6.21
C LEU A 114 -11.17 0.63 -6.26
N GLU A 115 -10.44 1.27 -5.34
CA GLU A 115 -10.11 2.70 -5.40
C GLU A 115 -9.16 3.05 -6.56
N SER A 116 -9.03 4.34 -6.90
CA SER A 116 -8.35 4.75 -8.14
C SER A 116 -6.88 4.32 -8.20
N TRP A 117 -6.12 4.49 -7.12
CA TRP A 117 -4.71 4.09 -7.09
C TRP A 117 -4.53 2.59 -7.14
N SER A 118 -5.42 1.85 -6.47
CA SER A 118 -5.48 0.40 -6.57
C SER A 118 -5.78 -0.06 -8.01
N GLN A 119 -6.68 0.61 -8.72
CA GLN A 119 -6.94 0.34 -10.15
C GLN A 119 -5.70 0.60 -11.02
N ILE A 120 -4.98 1.70 -10.77
CA ILE A 120 -3.72 2.01 -11.48
C ILE A 120 -2.69 0.91 -11.27
N CYS A 121 -2.50 0.45 -10.03
CA CYS A 121 -1.59 -0.65 -9.74
C CYS A 121 -2.01 -1.96 -10.43
N VAL A 122 -3.31 -2.30 -10.43
CA VAL A 122 -3.82 -3.49 -11.12
C VAL A 122 -3.61 -3.40 -12.64
N ASP A 123 -3.78 -2.24 -13.25
CA ASP A 123 -3.55 -2.02 -14.69
C ASP A 123 -2.09 -2.29 -15.11
N HIS A 124 -1.16 -2.13 -14.18
CA HIS A 124 0.28 -2.32 -14.39
C HIS A 124 0.83 -3.55 -13.66
N LEU A 125 -0.02 -4.46 -13.16
CA LEU A 125 0.40 -5.56 -12.30
C LEU A 125 1.46 -6.47 -12.94
N ASP A 126 1.32 -6.77 -14.24
CA ASP A 126 2.30 -7.57 -14.97
C ASP A 126 3.68 -6.90 -15.06
N GLU A 127 3.73 -5.57 -15.16
CA GLU A 127 4.98 -4.80 -15.18
C GLU A 127 5.62 -4.79 -13.78
N ILE A 128 4.80 -4.63 -12.75
CA ILE A 128 5.21 -4.67 -11.34
C ILE A 128 5.85 -6.03 -10.99
N ILE A 129 5.21 -7.13 -11.38
CA ILE A 129 5.71 -8.49 -11.12
C ILE A 129 7.05 -8.72 -11.83
N LYS A 130 7.17 -8.31 -13.11
CA LYS A 130 8.43 -8.44 -13.86
C LYS A 130 9.58 -7.65 -13.26
N LEU A 131 9.30 -6.47 -12.68
CA LEU A 131 10.33 -5.68 -12.00
C LEU A 131 10.90 -6.42 -10.79
N ASN A 132 10.10 -7.22 -10.09
CA ASN A 132 10.58 -8.06 -8.98
C ASN A 132 11.53 -9.15 -9.47
N GLU A 133 11.13 -9.89 -10.51
CA GLU A 133 11.94 -10.96 -11.11
C GLU A 133 13.29 -10.46 -11.65
N SER A 134 13.36 -9.20 -12.09
CA SER A 134 14.61 -8.61 -12.60
C SER A 134 15.60 -8.17 -11.51
N LYS A 135 15.16 -8.11 -10.25
CA LYS A 135 15.95 -7.63 -9.11
C LYS A 135 16.41 -8.74 -8.16
N ASN A 136 15.88 -9.96 -8.33
CA ASN A 136 16.29 -11.19 -7.64
C ASN A 136 17.26 -12.02 -8.50
#